data_AF-A0A1C2GHX5-F1
#
_entry.id   AF-A0A1C2GHX5-F1
#
_cell.length_a   1.000
_cell.length_b   1.000
_cell.length_c   1.000
_cell.angle_alpha   90.00
_cell.angle_beta   90.00
_cell.angle_gamma   90.00
#
_symmetry.space_group_name_H-M   'P 1'
#
loop_
_entity.id
_entity.type
_entity.pdbx_description
1 polymer ?
#
loop_
_entity_poly.entity_id
_entity_poly.type
_entity_poly.pdbx_seq_one_letter_code
_entity_poly.pdbx_strand_id
1 'polypeptide(L)'
;MGEKHLNIKSSTIEKGLDLAKSFLEKLIFPTIEEVGLLIADNIKLFRYKNQIKILLKAEKYVADNNIKIKEIPTKILVPLLENASLEDNEDLQDKWAKMIANMADSDSNLQNQIFPYILSQISINEYNELKELSLGEYKFKLLRNDYSRLIRKDKYGNAYDTQVLRQDINKIEQEGFDLNLVEYEAANLIRLGLVKQLPPTIIIDEFKTGGENVPLFDEQWHMIGAQYDQDDNGYRITELGERFLQICEISKK
;
A
#
# COMPACT_ATOMS: atom_id res chain seq x y z
N MET A 1 29.08 26.93 46.38
CA MET A 1 28.94 27.08 44.92
C MET A 1 28.83 25.67 44.36
N GLY A 2 27.60 25.12 44.33
CA GLY A 2 27.32 23.72 44.02
C GLY A 2 26.94 23.56 42.55
N GLU A 3 27.55 22.58 41.90
CA GLU A 3 27.50 22.34 40.47
C GLU A 3 26.08 22.06 39.97
N LYS A 4 25.63 22.85 38.98
CA LYS A 4 24.44 22.56 38.18
C LYS A 4 24.76 21.39 37.25
N HIS A 5 24.49 20.16 37.71
CA HIS A 5 24.31 19.04 36.79
C HIS A 5 23.06 19.30 35.95
N LEU A 6 23.30 19.67 34.70
CA LEU A 6 22.30 20.00 33.70
C LEU A 6 21.41 18.80 33.38
N ASN A 7 20.18 18.87 33.89
CA ASN A 7 19.05 17.95 33.71
C ASN A 7 18.42 18.02 32.29
N ILE A 8 19.24 17.97 31.24
CA ILE A 8 18.79 18.24 29.85
C ILE A 8 18.09 17.01 29.23
N LYS A 9 18.46 15.79 29.64
CA LYS A 9 17.84 14.55 29.14
C LYS A 9 16.44 14.33 29.73
N SER A 10 16.23 14.59 31.02
CA SER A 10 14.90 14.43 31.64
C SER A 10 13.91 15.43 31.07
N SER A 11 14.29 16.72 31.02
CA SER A 11 13.41 17.80 30.55
C SER A 11 13.01 17.69 29.07
N THR A 12 13.86 17.13 28.21
CA THR A 12 13.51 16.91 26.78
C THR A 12 12.55 15.73 26.61
N ILE A 13 12.75 14.66 27.38
CA ILE A 13 11.87 13.48 27.37
C ILE A 13 10.50 13.85 27.97
N GLU A 14 10.49 14.60 29.08
CA GLU A 14 9.27 15.11 29.72
C GLU A 14 8.46 15.98 28.75
N LYS A 15 9.09 16.93 28.06
CA LYS A 15 8.41 17.75 27.04
C LYS A 15 7.84 16.91 25.90
N GLY A 16 8.60 15.93 25.39
CA GLY A 16 8.12 15.05 24.33
C GLY A 16 6.94 14.18 24.77
N LEU A 17 6.94 13.74 26.03
CA LEU A 17 5.82 13.04 26.65
C LEU A 17 4.58 13.93 26.76
N ASP A 18 4.74 15.16 27.25
CA ASP A 18 3.63 16.11 27.40
C ASP A 18 2.99 16.42 26.03
N LEU A 19 3.81 16.62 25.00
CA LEU A 19 3.35 16.78 23.61
C LEU A 19 2.58 15.55 23.12
N ALA A 20 3.16 14.35 23.24
CA ALA A 20 2.52 13.11 22.82
C ALA A 20 1.20 12.85 23.55
N LYS A 21 1.14 13.13 24.85
CA LYS A 21 -0.08 13.03 25.67
C LYS A 21 -1.14 14.01 25.17
N SER A 22 -0.76 15.28 24.96
CA SER A 22 -1.67 16.31 24.46
C SER A 22 -2.22 16.00 23.06
N PHE A 23 -1.42 15.34 22.22
CA PHE A 23 -1.88 14.89 20.91
C PHE A 23 -2.83 13.69 21.04
N LEU A 24 -2.48 12.70 21.87
CA LEU A 24 -3.33 11.54 22.11
C LEU A 24 -4.69 11.94 22.69
N GLU A 25 -4.75 12.94 23.58
CA GLU A 25 -5.99 13.51 24.12
C GLU A 25 -6.93 14.06 23.02
N LYS A 26 -6.40 14.47 21.86
CA LYS A 26 -7.22 14.91 20.72
C LYS A 26 -7.73 13.76 19.86
N LEU A 27 -7.09 12.58 19.94
CA LEU A 27 -7.43 11.40 19.14
C LEU A 27 -8.48 10.51 19.79
N ILE A 28 -8.73 10.69 21.08
CA ILE A 28 -9.65 9.89 21.88
C ILE A 28 -10.97 10.62 22.10
N PHE A 29 -11.99 9.87 22.49
CA PHE A 29 -13.21 10.47 23.03
C PHE A 29 -12.95 11.12 24.41
N PRO A 30 -13.57 12.29 24.71
CA PRO A 30 -13.36 13.03 25.96
C PRO A 30 -13.72 12.26 27.25
N THR A 31 -14.45 11.14 27.15
CA THR A 31 -14.94 10.37 28.31
C THR A 31 -13.97 9.30 28.80
N ILE A 32 -12.76 9.21 28.25
CA ILE A 32 -11.76 8.20 28.65
C ILE A 32 -10.80 8.83 29.66
N GLU A 33 -11.15 8.79 30.95
CA GLU A 33 -10.23 9.18 32.05
C GLU A 33 -8.97 8.29 32.11
N GLU A 34 -8.97 7.13 31.43
CA GLU A 34 -7.95 6.07 31.50
C GLU A 34 -6.76 6.23 30.53
N VAL A 35 -6.64 7.34 29.80
CA VAL A 35 -5.49 7.59 28.89
C VAL A 35 -4.18 7.59 29.65
N GLY A 36 -4.23 8.04 30.91
CA GLY A 36 -3.13 7.92 31.84
C GLY A 36 -2.70 6.47 32.10
N LEU A 37 -3.64 5.51 32.12
CA LEU A 37 -3.37 4.09 32.39
C LEU A 37 -2.79 3.37 31.16
N LEU A 38 -3.23 3.68 29.94
CA LEU A 38 -2.63 3.15 28.70
C LEU A 38 -1.16 3.56 28.52
N ILE A 39 -0.78 4.74 29.02
CA ILE A 39 0.60 5.24 29.01
C ILE A 39 1.38 4.77 30.26
N ALA A 40 0.70 4.59 31.40
CA ALA A 40 1.32 4.28 32.70
C ALA A 40 1.54 2.79 32.97
N ASP A 41 0.86 1.88 32.27
CA ASP A 41 1.14 0.46 32.43
C ASP A 41 2.59 0.16 32.02
N ASN A 42 3.35 -0.37 32.98
CA ASN A 42 4.79 -0.59 32.90
C ASN A 42 5.19 -1.38 31.66
N ILE A 43 5.57 -0.67 30.61
CA ILE A 43 6.09 -1.21 29.37
C ILE A 43 7.61 -1.02 29.36
N LYS A 44 8.35 -2.02 28.87
CA LYS A 44 9.80 -1.93 28.65
C LYS A 44 10.12 -0.59 27.95
N LEU A 45 11.07 0.18 28.51
CA LEU A 45 11.46 1.54 28.08
C LEU A 45 11.54 1.76 26.56
N PHE A 46 11.85 0.72 25.77
CA PHE A 46 11.94 0.80 24.31
C PHE A 46 10.57 1.02 23.62
N ARG A 47 9.54 0.24 23.95
CA ARG A 47 8.21 0.36 23.30
C ARG A 47 7.57 1.71 23.59
N TYR A 48 7.76 2.19 24.82
CA TYR A 48 7.33 3.50 25.25
C TYR A 48 7.99 4.62 24.42
N LYS A 49 9.31 4.53 24.18
CA LYS A 49 10.02 5.47 23.30
C LYS A 49 9.50 5.41 21.86
N ASN A 50 9.22 4.22 21.33
CA ASN A 50 8.68 4.06 19.98
C ASN A 50 7.29 4.69 19.86
N GLN A 51 6.39 4.46 20.82
CA GLN A 51 5.07 5.10 20.85
C GLN A 51 5.16 6.62 20.84
N ILE A 52 5.98 7.21 21.72
CA ILE A 52 6.17 8.66 21.76
C ILE A 52 6.72 9.17 20.42
N LYS A 53 7.76 8.51 19.88
CA LYS A 53 8.36 8.89 18.59
C LYS A 53 7.33 8.88 17.46
N ILE A 54 6.50 7.84 17.39
CA ILE A 54 5.47 7.68 16.34
C ILE A 54 4.34 8.70 16.51
N LEU A 55 3.87 8.93 17.75
CA LEU A 55 2.85 9.95 18.03
C LEU A 55 3.32 11.36 17.69
N LEU A 56 4.56 11.72 18.03
CA LEU A 56 5.13 13.02 17.67
C LEU A 56 5.29 13.18 16.15
N LYS A 57 5.68 12.12 15.43
CA LYS A 57 5.69 12.12 13.96
C LYS A 57 4.28 12.33 13.41
N ALA A 58 3.28 11.64 13.97
CA ALA A 58 1.89 11.76 13.54
C ALA A 58 1.34 13.18 13.78
N GLU A 59 1.61 13.77 14.95
CA GLU A 59 1.26 15.16 15.27
C GLU A 59 1.88 16.12 14.25
N LYS A 60 3.17 15.91 13.91
CA LYS A 60 3.85 16.70 12.90
C LYS A 60 3.17 16.56 11.52
N TYR A 61 2.80 15.35 11.10
CA TYR A 61 2.08 15.16 9.85
C TYR A 61 0.72 15.86 9.84
N VAL A 62 0.00 15.81 10.96
CA VAL A 62 -1.27 16.53 11.13
C VAL A 62 -1.06 18.05 10.99
N ALA A 63 -0.04 18.61 11.65
CA ALA A 63 0.27 20.02 11.59
C ALA A 63 0.75 20.46 10.19
N ASP A 64 1.73 19.77 9.63
CA ASP A 64 2.36 20.11 8.33
C ASP A 64 1.35 20.04 7.17
N ASN A 65 0.28 19.24 7.30
CA ASN A 65 -0.73 19.04 6.25
C ASN A 65 -2.09 19.66 6.58
N ASN A 66 -2.18 20.48 7.65
CA ASN A 66 -3.41 21.14 8.09
C ASN A 66 -4.60 20.17 8.24
N ILE A 67 -4.35 18.99 8.79
CA ILE A 67 -5.37 17.96 8.97
C ILE A 67 -6.33 18.39 10.08
N LYS A 68 -7.63 18.37 9.78
CA LYS A 68 -8.67 18.59 10.79
C LYS A 68 -8.86 17.30 11.56
N ILE A 69 -8.53 17.34 12.85
CA ILE A 69 -8.56 16.15 13.71
C ILE A 69 -10.01 15.77 14.03
N LYS A 70 -10.31 14.48 13.87
CA LYS A 70 -11.44 13.78 14.50
C LYS A 70 -10.92 12.66 15.39
N GLU A 71 -11.75 12.24 16.33
CA GLU A 71 -11.52 11.08 17.18
C GLU A 71 -11.36 9.78 16.37
N ILE A 72 -10.49 8.91 16.85
CA ILE A 72 -10.28 7.56 16.34
C ILE A 72 -10.98 6.60 17.32
N PRO A 73 -11.90 5.74 16.83
CA PRO A 73 -12.55 4.74 17.68
C PRO A 73 -11.52 3.90 18.45
N THR A 74 -11.73 3.70 19.74
CA THR A 74 -10.79 2.95 20.62
C THR A 74 -10.45 1.56 20.09
N LYS A 75 -11.41 0.89 19.43
CA LYS A 75 -11.22 -0.41 18.78
C LYS A 75 -10.14 -0.39 17.68
N ILE A 76 -9.87 0.78 17.10
CA ILE A 76 -8.83 1.00 16.10
C ILE A 76 -7.58 1.57 16.77
N LEU A 77 -7.74 2.59 17.61
CA LEU A 77 -6.64 3.31 18.25
C LEU A 77 -5.78 2.41 19.14
N VAL A 78 -6.39 1.54 19.94
CA VAL A 78 -5.64 0.66 20.85
C VAL A 78 -4.75 -0.33 20.08
N PRO A 79 -5.27 -1.16 19.14
CA PRO A 79 -4.41 -2.02 18.33
C PRO A 79 -3.36 -1.24 17.53
N LEU A 80 -3.70 -0.04 17.08
CA LEU A 80 -2.77 0.80 16.34
C LEU A 80 -1.57 1.22 17.20
N LEU A 81 -1.79 1.69 18.43
CA LEU A 81 -0.71 2.13 19.33
C LEU A 81 0.10 0.95 19.86
N GLU A 82 -0.55 -0.17 20.16
CA GLU A 82 0.12 -1.39 20.61
C GLU A 82 1.04 -1.95 19.54
N ASN A 83 0.54 -2.15 18.31
CA ASN A 83 1.35 -2.71 17.24
C ASN A 83 2.46 -1.74 16.79
N ALA A 84 2.16 -0.44 16.68
CA ALA A 84 3.16 0.57 16.36
C ALA A 84 4.32 0.59 17.38
N SER A 85 4.04 0.30 18.66
CA SER A 85 5.07 0.26 19.70
C SER A 85 6.11 -0.85 19.53
N LEU A 86 5.73 -1.91 18.81
CA LEU A 86 6.56 -3.09 18.55
C LEU A 86 7.41 -2.94 17.30
N GLU A 87 7.17 -1.91 16.48
CA GLU A 87 7.89 -1.69 15.24
C GLU A 87 9.28 -1.11 15.50
N ASP A 88 10.31 -1.78 14.99
CA ASP A 88 11.71 -1.37 15.12
C ASP A 88 12.27 -0.80 13.81
N ASN A 89 11.64 -1.07 12.66
CA ASN A 89 12.06 -0.50 11.38
C ASN A 89 11.62 0.96 11.26
N GLU A 90 12.55 1.89 11.03
CA GLU A 90 12.25 3.32 11.01
C GLU A 90 11.30 3.76 9.88
N ASP A 91 11.35 3.07 8.74
CA ASP A 91 10.46 3.34 7.60
C ASP A 91 9.04 2.87 7.88
N LEU A 92 8.87 1.71 8.53
CA LEU A 92 7.56 1.22 8.97
C LEU A 92 7.01 2.07 10.12
N GLN A 93 7.84 2.53 11.06
CA GLN A 93 7.43 3.51 12.08
C GLN A 93 6.89 4.80 11.46
N ASP A 94 7.46 5.22 10.32
CA ASP A 94 6.93 6.35 9.55
C ASP A 94 5.53 6.05 8.97
N LYS A 95 5.30 4.84 8.44
CA LYS A 95 3.97 4.42 7.96
C LYS A 95 2.93 4.39 9.07
N TRP A 96 3.31 3.92 10.26
CA TRP A 96 2.46 3.98 11.45
C TRP A 96 2.05 5.42 11.79
N ALA A 97 3.01 6.35 11.78
CA ALA A 97 2.73 7.75 12.08
C ALA A 97 1.78 8.39 11.04
N LYS A 98 1.97 8.08 9.75
CA LYS A 98 1.09 8.55 8.68
C LYS A 98 -0.30 7.92 8.75
N MET A 99 -0.38 6.64 9.13
CA MET A 99 -1.65 5.94 9.36
C MET A 99 -2.45 6.62 10.48
N ILE A 100 -1.81 6.98 11.61
CA ILE A 100 -2.46 7.76 12.68
C ILE A 100 -3.01 9.08 12.15
N ALA A 101 -2.18 9.85 11.44
CA ALA A 101 -2.59 11.15 10.91
C ALA A 101 -3.77 11.03 9.92
N ASN A 102 -3.75 10.03 9.04
CA ASN A 102 -4.82 9.78 8.08
C ASN A 102 -6.11 9.24 8.73
N MET A 103 -6.01 8.45 9.80
CA MET A 103 -7.17 8.01 10.58
C MET A 103 -7.78 9.15 11.39
N ALA A 104 -6.96 10.11 11.80
CA ALA A 104 -7.40 11.33 12.49
C ALA A 104 -8.00 12.38 11.53
N ASP A 105 -7.82 12.28 10.21
CA ASP A 105 -8.36 13.26 9.26
C ASP A 105 -9.89 13.17 9.14
N SER A 106 -10.59 14.25 9.50
CA SER A 106 -12.04 14.35 9.40
C SER A 106 -12.55 14.19 7.98
N ASP A 107 -11.76 14.60 6.98
CA ASP A 107 -12.11 14.53 5.55
C ASP A 107 -11.89 13.11 4.97
N SER A 108 -11.23 12.23 5.71
CA SER A 108 -10.89 10.87 5.29
C SER A 108 -11.92 9.85 5.81
N ASN A 109 -12.35 8.94 4.94
CA ASN A 109 -13.21 7.80 5.31
C ASN A 109 -12.41 6.52 5.56
N LEU A 110 -11.12 6.63 5.92
CA LEU A 110 -10.20 5.49 6.04
C LEU A 110 -10.10 4.90 7.46
N GLN A 111 -11.00 5.25 8.38
CA GLN A 111 -11.05 4.65 9.73
C GLN A 111 -11.55 3.19 9.66
N ASN A 112 -10.62 2.26 9.43
CA ASN A 112 -10.90 0.83 9.42
C ASN A 112 -9.88 0.07 10.28
N GLN A 113 -10.39 -0.84 11.11
CA GLN A 113 -9.59 -1.67 12.02
C GLN A 113 -8.61 -2.61 11.30
N ILE A 114 -8.78 -2.89 10.00
CA ILE A 114 -7.95 -3.86 9.28
C ILE A 114 -6.50 -3.38 9.07
N PHE A 115 -6.30 -2.07 8.88
CA PHE A 115 -5.01 -1.53 8.45
C PHE A 115 -3.88 -1.67 9.48
N PRO A 116 -4.11 -1.46 10.80
CA PRO A 116 -3.11 -1.76 11.82
C PRO A 116 -2.63 -3.21 11.76
N TYR A 117 -3.54 -4.17 11.60
CA TYR A 117 -3.17 -5.58 11.52
C TYR A 117 -2.38 -5.90 10.25
N ILE A 118 -2.73 -5.28 9.11
CA ILE A 118 -1.96 -5.45 7.88
C ILE A 118 -0.54 -4.91 8.06
N LEU A 119 -0.38 -3.66 8.54
CA LEU A 119 0.96 -3.06 8.69
C LEU A 119 1.83 -3.85 9.68
N SER A 120 1.23 -4.45 10.71
CA SER A 120 1.95 -5.31 11.66
C SER A 120 2.43 -6.65 11.09
N GLN A 121 1.98 -7.03 9.88
CA GLN A 121 2.22 -8.34 9.27
C GLN A 121 3.03 -8.28 7.97
N ILE A 122 3.57 -7.11 7.63
CA ILE A 122 4.40 -6.93 6.44
C ILE A 122 5.79 -6.42 6.80
N SER A 123 6.76 -6.81 6.01
CA SER A 123 8.10 -6.27 5.98
C SER A 123 8.16 -4.99 5.14
N ILE A 124 9.27 -4.27 5.27
CA ILE A 124 9.53 -3.09 4.42
C ILE A 124 9.68 -3.47 2.94
N ASN A 125 10.23 -4.66 2.63
CA ASN A 125 10.38 -5.12 1.26
C ASN A 125 9.01 -5.37 0.62
N GLU A 126 8.13 -6.10 1.31
CA GLU A 126 6.75 -6.35 0.87
C GLU A 126 5.97 -5.03 0.67
N TYR A 127 6.14 -4.06 1.56
CA TYR A 127 5.52 -2.73 1.40
C TYR A 127 6.02 -2.01 0.13
N ASN A 128 7.33 -2.05 -0.11
CA ASN A 128 7.94 -1.38 -1.27
C ASN A 128 7.52 -2.03 -2.59
N GLU A 129 7.49 -3.36 -2.64
CA GLU A 129 7.01 -4.09 -3.83
C GLU A 129 5.53 -3.83 -4.09
N LEU A 130 4.69 -3.76 -3.05
CA LEU A 130 3.28 -3.34 -3.19
C LEU A 130 3.16 -1.92 -3.78
N LYS A 131 4.06 -1.02 -3.40
CA LYS A 131 4.09 0.35 -3.92
C LYS A 131 4.50 0.40 -5.39
N GLU A 132 5.51 -0.36 -5.79
CA GLU A 132 5.91 -0.48 -7.21
C GLU A 132 4.78 -1.07 -8.06
N LEU A 133 4.08 -2.08 -7.53
CA LEU A 133 2.90 -2.66 -8.17
C LEU A 133 1.79 -1.61 -8.38
N SER A 134 1.49 -0.80 -7.37
CA SER A 134 0.52 0.30 -7.47
C SER A 134 0.92 1.35 -8.52
N LEU A 135 2.23 1.65 -8.64
CA LEU A 135 2.72 2.54 -9.70
C LEU A 135 2.53 1.93 -11.10
N GLY A 136 2.76 0.64 -11.26
CA GLY A 136 2.47 -0.10 -12.50
C GLY A 136 0.99 0.00 -12.87
N GLU A 137 0.11 -0.23 -11.90
CA GLU A 137 -1.35 -0.15 -12.07
C GLU A 137 -1.85 1.25 -12.43
N TYR A 138 -1.27 2.28 -11.83
CA TYR A 138 -1.54 3.66 -12.19
C TYR A 138 -1.15 3.95 -13.65
N LYS A 139 0.04 3.53 -14.08
CA LYS A 139 0.50 3.69 -15.47
C LYS A 139 -0.42 2.93 -16.44
N PHE A 140 -0.81 1.71 -16.09
CA PHE A 140 -1.76 0.92 -16.88
C PHE A 140 -3.12 1.62 -17.01
N LYS A 141 -3.62 2.25 -15.96
CA LYS A 141 -4.86 3.05 -16.02
C LYS A 141 -4.72 4.24 -16.99
N LEU A 142 -3.58 4.92 -17.01
CA LEU A 142 -3.32 6.00 -17.97
C LEU A 142 -3.31 5.46 -19.41
N LEU A 143 -2.62 4.33 -19.63
CA LEU A 143 -2.57 3.66 -20.93
C LEU A 143 -3.99 3.33 -21.46
N ARG A 144 -4.86 2.77 -20.60
CA ARG A 144 -6.26 2.50 -20.96
C ARG A 144 -7.05 3.77 -21.29
N ASN A 145 -6.79 4.86 -20.59
CA ASN A 145 -7.46 6.15 -20.87
C ASN A 145 -7.03 6.69 -22.25
N ASP A 146 -5.75 6.57 -22.59
CA ASP A 146 -5.22 7.03 -23.88
C ASP A 146 -5.73 6.15 -25.03
N TYR A 147 -5.73 4.83 -24.86
CA TYR A 147 -6.39 3.91 -25.79
C TYR A 147 -7.87 4.26 -25.99
N SER A 148 -8.60 4.51 -24.90
CA SER A 148 -10.02 4.89 -24.95
C SER A 148 -10.25 6.22 -25.70
N ARG A 149 -9.31 7.15 -25.66
CA ARG A 149 -9.37 8.41 -26.43
C ARG A 149 -9.07 8.19 -27.91
N LEU A 150 -8.11 7.32 -28.21
CA LEU A 150 -7.68 7.03 -29.58
C LEU A 150 -8.72 6.22 -30.36
N ILE A 151 -9.28 5.16 -29.76
CA ILE A 151 -10.29 4.32 -30.41
C ILE A 151 -11.56 5.09 -30.77
N ARG A 152 -11.89 6.16 -30.03
CA ARG A 152 -13.01 7.06 -30.37
C ARG A 152 -12.77 7.86 -31.65
N LYS A 153 -11.51 8.09 -32.01
CA LYS A 153 -11.10 8.80 -33.22
C LYS A 153 -10.81 7.85 -34.38
N ASP A 154 -10.35 6.64 -34.08
CA ASP A 154 -10.04 5.59 -35.05
C ASP A 154 -11.24 4.67 -35.27
N LYS A 155 -12.10 5.05 -36.21
CA LYS A 155 -13.37 4.37 -36.53
C LYS A 155 -13.25 2.86 -36.77
N TYR A 156 -12.10 2.39 -37.23
CA TYR A 156 -11.86 0.98 -37.56
C TYR A 156 -10.85 0.29 -36.64
N GLY A 157 -10.18 1.01 -35.74
CA GLY A 157 -9.18 0.44 -34.83
C GLY A 157 -7.90 -0.05 -35.52
N ASN A 158 -7.66 0.40 -36.75
CA ASN A 158 -6.56 -0.07 -37.60
C ASN A 158 -5.38 0.90 -37.64
N ALA A 159 -5.48 2.06 -37.00
CA ALA A 159 -4.33 2.93 -36.86
C ALA A 159 -3.25 2.19 -36.06
N TYR A 160 -2.00 2.28 -36.54
CA TYR A 160 -0.86 1.62 -35.94
C TYR A 160 -0.79 1.85 -34.43
N ASP A 161 -0.90 3.11 -33.99
CA ASP A 161 -0.88 3.49 -32.57
C ASP A 161 -2.00 2.83 -31.76
N THR A 162 -3.20 2.67 -32.35
CA THR A 162 -4.32 1.98 -31.71
C THR A 162 -4.03 0.50 -31.51
N GLN A 163 -3.40 -0.15 -32.50
CA GLN A 163 -3.04 -1.57 -32.43
C GLN A 163 -1.93 -1.83 -31.42
N VAL A 164 -0.89 -1.00 -31.41
CA VAL A 164 0.21 -1.09 -30.43
C VAL A 164 -0.33 -0.98 -29.01
N LEU A 165 -1.13 0.06 -28.72
CA LEU A 165 -1.72 0.22 -27.38
C LEU A 165 -2.64 -0.93 -27.00
N ARG A 166 -3.39 -1.49 -27.95
CA ARG A 166 -4.23 -2.66 -27.70
C ARG A 166 -3.38 -3.87 -27.31
N GLN A 167 -2.26 -4.10 -28.01
CA GLN A 167 -1.33 -5.19 -27.70
C GLN A 167 -0.72 -5.00 -26.30
N ASP A 168 -0.23 -3.80 -25.99
CA ASP A 168 0.35 -3.50 -24.68
C ASP A 168 -0.66 -3.68 -23.54
N ILE A 169 -1.92 -3.23 -23.75
CA ILE A 169 -2.99 -3.42 -22.77
C ILE A 169 -3.30 -4.90 -22.57
N ASN A 170 -3.48 -5.66 -23.66
CA ASN A 170 -3.78 -7.08 -23.58
C ASN A 170 -2.68 -7.84 -22.85
N LYS A 171 -1.41 -7.49 -23.12
CA LYS A 171 -0.25 -8.06 -22.44
C LYS A 171 -0.34 -7.88 -20.93
N ILE A 172 -0.53 -6.65 -20.45
CA ILE A 172 -0.65 -6.37 -19.01
C ILE A 172 -1.93 -6.97 -18.39
N GLU A 173 -3.01 -7.13 -19.15
CA GLU A 173 -4.23 -7.79 -18.68
C GLU A 173 -4.04 -9.30 -18.47
N GLN A 174 -3.19 -9.94 -19.28
CA GLN A 174 -2.90 -11.37 -19.22
C GLN A 174 -1.76 -11.68 -18.23
N GLU A 175 -0.64 -10.96 -18.37
CA GLU A 175 0.61 -11.24 -17.66
C GLU A 175 0.76 -10.42 -16.37
N GLY A 176 -0.05 -9.37 -16.15
CA GLY A 176 0.05 -8.54 -14.94
C GLY A 176 1.41 -7.87 -14.76
N PHE A 177 1.93 -7.92 -13.53
CA PHE A 177 3.24 -7.41 -13.15
C PHE A 177 3.98 -8.40 -12.26
N ASP A 178 5.30 -8.39 -12.34
CA ASP A 178 6.15 -9.20 -11.48
C ASP A 178 6.25 -8.61 -10.06
N LEU A 179 6.44 -9.50 -9.08
CA LEU A 179 6.84 -9.14 -7.72
C LEU A 179 8.29 -9.57 -7.51
N ASN A 180 9.18 -8.66 -7.13
CA ASN A 180 10.56 -8.99 -6.80
C ASN A 180 10.67 -9.48 -5.35
N LEU A 181 9.88 -10.49 -5.02
CA LEU A 181 9.78 -11.10 -3.69
C LEU A 181 10.10 -12.59 -3.76
N VAL A 182 10.60 -13.14 -2.66
CA VAL A 182 10.64 -14.60 -2.53
C VAL A 182 9.24 -15.15 -2.29
N GLU A 183 9.03 -16.43 -2.62
CA GLU A 183 7.70 -17.06 -2.67
C GLU A 183 6.88 -16.85 -1.39
N TYR A 184 7.48 -16.95 -0.20
CA TYR A 184 6.75 -16.79 1.05
C TYR A 184 6.31 -15.33 1.32
N GLU A 185 7.06 -14.33 0.84
CA GLU A 185 6.71 -12.91 0.95
C GLU A 185 5.57 -12.57 -0.01
N ALA A 186 5.64 -13.07 -1.24
CA ALA A 186 4.53 -12.96 -2.20
C ALA A 186 3.25 -13.65 -1.66
N ALA A 187 3.38 -14.85 -1.10
CA ALA A 187 2.28 -15.57 -0.48
C ALA A 187 1.68 -14.81 0.71
N ASN A 188 2.49 -14.08 1.48
CA ASN A 188 2.00 -13.25 2.57
C ASN A 188 1.17 -12.07 2.05
N LEU A 189 1.62 -11.36 1.00
CA LEU A 189 0.84 -10.30 0.36
C LEU A 189 -0.50 -10.82 -0.21
N ILE A 190 -0.51 -12.02 -0.79
CA ILE A 190 -1.74 -12.67 -1.28
C ILE A 190 -2.66 -13.02 -0.11
N ARG A 191 -2.13 -13.64 0.96
CA ARG A 191 -2.89 -14.03 2.17
C ARG A 191 -3.52 -12.82 2.86
N LEU A 192 -2.82 -11.69 2.87
CA LEU A 192 -3.33 -10.41 3.38
C LEU A 192 -4.35 -9.76 2.44
N GLY A 193 -4.53 -10.29 1.23
CA GLY A 193 -5.44 -9.79 0.23
C GLY A 193 -5.00 -8.47 -0.40
N LEU A 194 -3.71 -8.12 -0.33
CA LEU A 194 -3.15 -6.88 -0.87
C LEU A 194 -2.87 -6.98 -2.37
N VAL A 195 -2.54 -8.19 -2.82
CA VAL A 195 -2.32 -8.53 -4.23
C VAL A 195 -3.13 -9.76 -4.60
N LYS A 196 -3.38 -9.92 -5.89
CA LYS A 196 -3.94 -11.15 -6.46
C LYS A 196 -3.00 -11.67 -7.53
N GLN A 197 -2.83 -12.99 -7.53
CA GLN A 197 -2.15 -13.71 -8.60
C GLN A 197 -3.13 -13.88 -9.78
N LEU A 198 -2.66 -13.62 -10.99
CA LEU A 198 -3.38 -13.88 -12.22
C LEU A 198 -3.28 -15.37 -12.57
N PRO A 199 -4.25 -15.91 -13.32
CA PRO A 199 -4.11 -17.25 -13.87
C PRO A 199 -2.89 -17.30 -14.81
N PRO A 200 -2.23 -18.48 -14.93
CA PRO A 200 -1.12 -18.64 -15.85
C PRO A 200 -1.54 -18.33 -17.29
N THR A 201 -0.63 -17.72 -18.04
CA THR A 201 -0.88 -17.37 -19.44
C THR A 201 -1.15 -18.62 -20.26
N ILE A 202 -2.21 -18.58 -21.08
CA ILE A 202 -2.54 -19.66 -22.02
C ILE A 202 -1.82 -19.39 -23.34
N ILE A 203 -0.87 -20.25 -23.66
CA ILE A 203 -0.20 -20.28 -24.96
C ILE A 203 -1.04 -21.14 -25.89
N ILE A 204 -1.53 -20.55 -26.99
CA ILE A 204 -2.23 -21.27 -28.05
C ILE A 204 -1.22 -21.46 -29.19
N ASP A 205 -0.77 -22.70 -29.36
CA ASP A 205 0.13 -23.05 -30.45
C ASP A 205 -0.67 -23.15 -31.76
N GLU A 206 -0.41 -22.23 -32.68
CA GLU A 206 -0.97 -22.25 -34.02
C GLU A 206 0.11 -22.58 -35.04
N PHE A 207 -0.22 -23.42 -36.01
CA PHE A 207 0.61 -23.63 -37.19
C PHE A 207 -0.19 -23.48 -38.47
N LYS A 208 0.49 -22.99 -39.49
CA LYS A 208 -0.07 -22.75 -40.82
C LYS A 208 0.17 -23.98 -41.70
N THR A 209 -0.88 -24.43 -42.39
CA THR A 209 -0.73 -25.36 -43.52
C THR A 209 -1.07 -24.64 -44.82
N GLY A 210 -0.30 -24.94 -45.87
CA GLY A 210 -0.27 -24.22 -47.15
C GLY A 210 1.08 -23.54 -47.38
N GLY A 211 1.94 -24.17 -48.18
CA GLY A 211 3.26 -23.62 -48.55
C GLY A 211 3.18 -22.49 -49.60
N GLU A 212 4.32 -21.96 -50.04
CA GLU A 212 4.43 -20.84 -51.02
C GLU A 212 3.65 -21.03 -52.34
N ASN A 213 3.22 -22.26 -52.64
CA ASN A 213 2.53 -22.63 -53.89
C ASN A 213 1.02 -22.89 -53.72
N VAL A 214 0.40 -22.52 -52.59
CA VAL A 214 -1.04 -22.67 -52.37
C VAL A 214 -1.74 -21.31 -52.54
N PRO A 215 -2.86 -21.21 -53.30
CA PRO A 215 -3.60 -19.96 -53.43
C PRO A 215 -4.00 -19.40 -52.05
N LEU A 216 -3.93 -18.08 -51.86
CA LEU A 216 -4.28 -17.36 -50.61
C LEU A 216 -5.64 -17.74 -49.99
N PHE A 217 -6.55 -18.34 -50.76
CA PHE A 217 -7.89 -18.75 -50.31
C PHE A 217 -7.93 -20.16 -49.69
N ASP A 218 -6.86 -20.94 -49.76
CA ASP A 218 -6.76 -22.31 -49.20
C ASP A 218 -5.86 -22.37 -47.94
N GLU A 219 -5.50 -21.22 -47.36
CA GLU A 219 -4.74 -21.18 -46.11
C GLU A 219 -5.60 -21.68 -44.94
N GLN A 220 -5.12 -22.71 -44.23
CA GLN A 220 -5.76 -23.22 -43.03
C GLN A 220 -4.85 -23.03 -41.81
N TRP A 221 -5.38 -22.34 -40.81
CA TRP A 221 -4.77 -22.23 -39.48
C TRP A 221 -5.26 -23.39 -38.63
N HIS A 222 -4.32 -24.14 -38.03
CA HIS A 222 -4.62 -25.25 -37.14
C HIS A 222 -4.10 -24.96 -35.74
N MET A 223 -4.97 -25.14 -34.74
CA MET A 223 -4.62 -25.10 -33.33
C MET A 223 -4.10 -26.49 -32.91
N ILE A 224 -2.87 -26.55 -32.37
CA ILE A 224 -2.23 -27.81 -31.94
C ILE A 224 -2.64 -28.17 -30.52
N GLY A 225 -2.74 -27.17 -29.65
CA GLY A 225 -3.07 -27.34 -28.25
C GLY A 225 -2.99 -26.01 -27.49
N ALA A 226 -3.57 -26.00 -26.29
CA ALA A 226 -3.42 -24.92 -25.33
C ALA A 226 -2.52 -25.40 -24.19
N GLN A 227 -1.47 -24.65 -23.88
CA GLN A 227 -0.55 -24.92 -22.78
C GLN A 227 -0.59 -23.77 -21.78
N TYR A 228 -0.39 -24.07 -20.50
CA TYR A 228 -0.19 -23.06 -19.47
C TYR A 228 1.30 -22.85 -19.27
N ASP A 229 1.74 -21.60 -19.20
CA ASP A 229 3.03 -21.29 -18.61
C ASP A 229 2.88 -21.37 -17.08
N GLN A 230 3.31 -22.48 -16.47
CA GLN A 230 3.07 -22.74 -15.05
C GLN A 230 3.92 -21.86 -14.12
N ASP A 231 5.02 -21.31 -14.65
CA ASP A 231 6.01 -20.56 -13.88
C ASP A 231 5.83 -19.04 -14.04
N ASP A 232 5.07 -18.59 -15.04
CA ASP A 232 4.76 -17.19 -15.30
C ASP A 232 3.38 -16.79 -14.78
N ASN A 233 3.32 -16.43 -13.50
CA ASN A 233 2.10 -15.93 -12.87
C ASN A 233 2.25 -14.45 -12.49
N GLY A 234 1.58 -13.60 -13.24
CA GLY A 234 1.47 -12.18 -12.97
C GLY A 234 0.76 -11.82 -11.68
N TYR A 235 1.05 -10.64 -11.15
CA TYR A 235 0.35 -10.07 -10.00
C TYR A 235 -0.34 -8.76 -10.35
N ARG A 236 -1.43 -8.47 -9.64
CA ARG A 236 -2.18 -7.22 -9.71
C ARG A 236 -2.52 -6.76 -8.31
N ILE A 237 -2.53 -5.45 -8.08
CA ILE A 237 -2.92 -4.93 -6.77
C ILE A 237 -4.43 -5.05 -6.57
N THR A 238 -4.87 -5.25 -5.34
CA THR A 238 -6.30 -5.22 -4.99
C THR A 238 -6.73 -3.83 -4.54
N GLU A 239 -8.04 -3.60 -4.44
CA GLU A 239 -8.54 -2.36 -3.81
C GLU A 239 -8.07 -2.26 -2.35
N LEU A 240 -8.00 -3.37 -1.62
CA LEU A 240 -7.48 -3.36 -0.24
C LEU A 240 -6.01 -2.92 -0.21
N GLY A 241 -5.18 -3.41 -1.15
CA GLY A 241 -3.79 -2.98 -1.31
C GLY A 241 -3.66 -1.48 -1.57
N GLU A 242 -4.45 -0.94 -2.49
CA GLU A 242 -4.49 0.50 -2.81
C GLU A 242 -4.91 1.34 -1.60
N ARG A 243 -5.97 0.93 -0.88
CA ARG A 243 -6.43 1.63 0.33
C ARG A 243 -5.42 1.55 1.46
N PHE A 244 -4.73 0.43 1.58
CA PHE A 244 -3.67 0.24 2.56
C PHE A 244 -2.46 1.14 2.29
N LEU A 245 -2.00 1.25 1.04
CA LEU A 245 -0.97 2.22 0.67
C LEU A 245 -1.44 3.66 0.91
N GLN A 246 -2.68 3.97 0.53
CA GLN A 246 -3.27 5.29 0.73
C GLN A 246 -3.24 5.71 2.21
N ILE A 247 -3.57 4.81 3.15
CA ILE A 247 -3.56 5.15 4.57
C ILE A 247 -2.13 5.25 5.15
N CYS A 248 -1.16 4.58 4.54
CA CYS A 248 0.25 4.60 4.98
C CYS A 248 1.05 5.78 4.40
N GLU A 249 0.47 6.58 3.50
CA GLU A 249 1.12 7.74 2.88
C GLU A 249 0.33 9.03 3.12
N ILE A 250 1.04 10.15 3.22
CA ILE A 250 0.40 11.47 3.28
C ILE A 250 0.27 12.00 1.86
N SER A 251 -0.95 12.05 1.37
CA SER A 251 -1.27 12.78 0.15
C SER A 251 -1.09 14.27 0.42
N LYS A 252 -0.17 14.93 -0.29
CA LYS A 252 -0.13 16.40 -0.30
C LYS A 252 -1.44 16.89 -0.93
N LYS A 253 -2.28 17.56 -0.13
CA LYS A 253 -3.45 18.30 -0.61
C LYS A 253 -2.99 19.51 -1.43
#